data_AF-A0A2A4NZ91-F1
#
_entry.id   AF-A0A2A4NZ91-F1
#
_cell.length_a   1.000
_cell.length_b   1.000
_cell.length_c   1.000
_cell.angle_alpha   90.00
_cell.angle_beta   90.00
_cell.angle_gamma   90.00
#
_symmetry.space_group_name_H-M   'P 1'
#
loop_
_entity.id
_entity.type
_entity.pdbx_description
1 polymer ?
#
loop_
_entity_poly.entity_id
_entity_poly.type
_entity_poly.pdbx_seq_one_letter_code
_entity_poly.pdbx_strand_id
1 'polypeptide(L)'
;MKKYITLLVIIISTTFAFSQSQEVLTKNGKKVILKSDKTWEYVKEKVYSNETDLEPEYSSRPYFVKNGNLKSLEKVKAEITVKIKAFGYGGSSTYLIAFGRNSKISFEKDNIPKIIVKVESNEDPEDFFTVLKHMSKKSKDRRRFTLASRALMGKARDVSKNEVEFEIKKIKNNIYEIIFEDLEYGEYAIIPQIKGELSPGSVQRIYCFGIE
;
A
#
# COMPACT_ATOMS: atom_id res chain seq x y z
N MET A 1 60.61 -52.40 51.99
CA MET A 1 59.25 -51.84 52.19
C MET A 1 59.01 -50.71 51.19
N LYS A 2 58.35 -50.98 50.05
CA LYS A 2 57.90 -49.93 49.12
C LYS A 2 56.48 -50.29 48.68
N LYS A 3 55.57 -49.35 48.92
CA LYS A 3 54.10 -49.49 48.79
C LYS A 3 53.67 -49.34 47.33
N TYR A 4 52.72 -50.15 46.90
CA TYR A 4 52.00 -50.00 45.63
C TYR A 4 51.00 -48.83 45.75
N ILE A 5 51.02 -47.89 44.80
CA ILE A 5 49.99 -46.87 44.63
C ILE A 5 49.27 -47.20 43.32
N THR A 6 48.04 -47.69 43.45
CA THR A 6 47.14 -47.94 42.32
C THR A 6 46.42 -46.63 41.99
N LEU A 7 46.66 -46.09 40.80
CA LEU A 7 45.99 -44.88 40.31
C LEU A 7 44.63 -45.27 39.70
N LEU A 8 43.53 -44.86 40.36
CA LEU A 8 42.17 -45.02 39.85
C LEU A 8 41.85 -43.86 38.90
N VAL A 9 41.77 -44.14 37.60
CA VAL A 9 41.31 -43.15 36.60
C VAL A 9 39.79 -43.15 36.58
N ILE A 10 39.17 -42.11 37.12
CA ILE A 10 37.72 -41.88 37.04
C ILE A 10 37.43 -41.18 35.73
N ILE A 11 36.82 -41.90 34.78
CA ILE A 11 36.27 -41.34 33.54
C ILE A 11 34.88 -40.80 33.88
N ILE A 12 34.74 -39.48 33.99
CA ILE A 12 33.46 -38.81 34.15
C ILE A 12 32.83 -38.70 32.76
N SER A 13 31.94 -39.63 32.42
CA SER A 13 31.07 -39.51 31.25
C SER A 13 29.92 -38.56 31.56
N THR A 14 30.07 -37.29 31.20
CA THR A 14 28.94 -36.34 31.18
C THR A 14 27.97 -36.74 30.08
N THR A 15 26.82 -37.28 30.45
CA THR A 15 25.70 -37.52 29.53
C THR A 15 25.05 -36.18 29.20
N PHE A 16 25.29 -35.67 27.99
CA PHE A 16 24.46 -34.61 27.42
C PHE A 16 23.08 -35.21 27.14
N ALA A 17 22.08 -34.86 27.95
CA ALA A 17 20.69 -35.19 27.66
C ALA A 17 20.26 -34.38 26.43
N PHE A 18 20.27 -35.03 25.28
CA PHE A 18 19.77 -34.49 24.02
C PHE A 18 18.24 -34.40 24.13
N SER A 19 17.73 -33.21 24.49
CA SER A 19 16.28 -32.95 24.49
C SER A 19 15.80 -32.82 23.04
N GLN A 20 15.61 -33.94 22.36
CA GLN A 20 14.89 -33.99 21.09
C GLN A 20 13.41 -33.68 21.37
N SER A 21 12.97 -32.47 21.02
CA SER A 21 11.54 -32.15 20.96
C SER A 21 10.89 -33.00 19.87
N GLN A 22 9.97 -33.88 20.23
CA GLN A 22 9.22 -34.70 19.29
C GLN A 22 8.00 -33.92 18.79
N GLU A 23 7.92 -33.73 17.47
CA GLU A 23 6.74 -33.18 16.80
C GLU A 23 5.79 -34.32 16.40
N VAL A 24 4.51 -34.18 16.73
CA VAL A 24 3.47 -35.17 16.38
C VAL A 24 2.26 -34.46 15.77
N LEU A 25 1.56 -35.13 14.86
CA LEU A 25 0.31 -34.66 14.25
C LEU A 25 -0.90 -35.21 14.99
N THR A 26 -1.85 -34.33 15.31
CA THR A 26 -3.17 -34.73 15.84
C THR A 26 -4.04 -35.34 14.73
N LYS A 27 -5.13 -36.04 15.11
CA LYS A 27 -6.14 -36.58 14.16
C LYS A 27 -6.72 -35.53 13.21
N ASN A 28 -6.68 -34.25 13.60
CA ASN A 28 -7.19 -33.13 12.81
C ASN A 28 -6.07 -32.40 12.04
N GLY A 29 -4.88 -33.00 11.91
CA GLY A 29 -3.75 -32.45 11.14
C GLY A 29 -2.96 -31.33 11.83
N LYS A 30 -3.28 -30.96 13.08
CA LYS A 30 -2.54 -29.90 13.81
C LYS A 30 -1.26 -30.45 14.44
N LYS A 31 -0.16 -29.70 14.32
CA LYS A 31 1.14 -30.01 14.95
C LYS A 31 1.16 -29.67 16.44
N VAL A 32 1.71 -30.58 17.24
CA VAL A 32 1.96 -30.40 18.67
C VAL A 32 3.40 -30.80 19.00
N ILE A 33 3.99 -30.12 19.98
CA ILE A 33 5.31 -30.46 20.52
C ILE A 33 5.13 -31.00 21.94
N LEU A 34 5.84 -32.10 22.24
CA LEU A 34 5.97 -32.62 23.59
C LEU A 34 7.08 -31.86 24.33
N LYS A 35 6.71 -31.20 25.43
CA LYS A 35 7.65 -30.50 26.31
C LYS A 35 8.35 -31.46 27.27
N SER A 36 9.44 -30.98 27.87
CA SER A 36 10.19 -31.69 28.91
C SER A 36 9.35 -31.99 30.16
N ASP A 37 8.31 -31.21 30.43
CA ASP A 37 7.35 -31.42 31.51
C ASP A 37 6.23 -32.44 31.15
N LYS A 38 6.35 -33.11 30.00
CA LYS A 38 5.38 -34.08 29.44
C LYS A 38 4.02 -33.47 29.08
N THR A 39 3.91 -32.14 28.99
CA THR A 39 2.73 -31.49 28.45
C THR A 39 2.84 -31.33 26.93
N TRP A 40 1.69 -31.34 26.27
CA TRP A 40 1.59 -31.05 24.84
C TRP A 40 1.23 -29.59 24.65
N GLU A 41 2.02 -28.87 23.85
CA GLU A 41 1.66 -27.53 23.41
C GLU A 41 1.39 -27.55 21.90
N TYR A 42 0.30 -26.88 21.48
CA TYR A 42 0.12 -26.58 20.07
C TYR A 42 1.26 -25.71 19.61
N VAL A 43 1.91 -26.12 18.52
CA VAL A 43 2.81 -25.21 17.83
C VAL A 43 1.93 -24.07 17.33
N LYS A 44 2.06 -22.89 17.93
CA LYS A 44 1.51 -21.67 17.32
C LYS A 44 2.18 -21.59 15.96
N GLU A 45 1.42 -21.89 14.91
CA GLU A 45 1.86 -21.61 13.56
C GLU A 45 2.24 -20.14 13.55
N LYS A 46 3.53 -19.85 13.47
CA LYS A 46 3.96 -18.57 12.94
C LYS A 46 3.32 -18.55 11.56
N VAL A 47 2.27 -17.74 11.40
CA VAL A 47 1.78 -17.34 10.10
C VAL A 47 2.91 -16.54 9.49
N TYR A 48 3.87 -17.24 8.89
CA TYR A 48 4.76 -16.66 7.92
C TYR A 48 3.82 -16.29 6.78
N SER A 49 3.37 -15.03 6.74
CA SER A 49 2.94 -14.46 5.47
C SER A 49 4.14 -14.64 4.56
N ASN A 50 4.07 -15.61 3.67
CA ASN A 50 5.02 -15.74 2.58
C ASN A 50 5.14 -14.35 1.94
N GLU A 51 6.30 -13.71 2.01
CA GLU A 51 6.62 -12.45 1.32
C GLU A 51 6.58 -12.61 -0.22
N THR A 52 6.32 -13.82 -0.71
CA THR A 52 5.84 -14.15 -2.04
C THR A 52 4.30 -13.96 -2.05
N ASP A 53 3.69 -12.97 -2.68
CA ASP A 53 3.89 -12.52 -4.06
C ASP A 53 3.17 -11.16 -4.25
N LEU A 54 3.58 -10.11 -3.52
CA LEU A 54 3.04 -8.75 -3.71
C LEU A 54 3.63 -8.12 -4.98
N GLU A 55 3.45 -8.78 -6.12
CA GLU A 55 3.95 -8.34 -7.42
C GLU A 55 2.81 -7.77 -8.26
N PRO A 56 2.75 -6.44 -8.45
CA PRO A 56 1.76 -5.83 -9.31
C PRO A 56 1.91 -6.29 -10.77
N GLU A 57 0.81 -6.75 -11.36
CA GLU A 57 0.76 -7.22 -12.75
C GLU A 57 1.11 -6.11 -13.76
N TYR A 58 0.74 -4.86 -13.46
CA TYR A 58 0.95 -3.72 -14.36
C TYR A 58 1.77 -2.61 -13.70
N SER A 59 2.72 -2.09 -14.48
CA SER A 59 3.43 -0.85 -14.15
C SER A 59 2.46 0.32 -14.03
N SER A 60 2.75 1.25 -13.11
CA SER A 60 2.00 2.47 -12.81
C SER A 60 0.54 2.25 -12.43
N ARG A 61 0.17 1.03 -12.00
CA ARG A 61 -1.14 0.75 -11.41
C ARG A 61 -1.00 0.56 -9.90
N PRO A 62 -1.73 1.33 -9.08
CA PRO A 62 -1.79 1.11 -7.64
C PRO A 62 -2.73 -0.03 -7.27
N TYR A 63 -2.27 -0.84 -6.32
CA TYR A 63 -3.01 -1.93 -5.70
C TYR A 63 -2.99 -1.73 -4.20
N PHE A 64 -4.04 -2.16 -3.50
CA PHE A 64 -4.03 -2.23 -2.04
C PHE A 64 -3.93 -3.69 -1.59
N VAL A 65 -3.29 -3.90 -0.44
CA VAL A 65 -3.17 -5.23 0.16
C VAL A 65 -4.43 -5.56 0.97
N LYS A 66 -5.11 -6.66 0.63
CA LYS A 66 -6.23 -7.19 1.41
C LYS A 66 -6.06 -8.69 1.60
N ASN A 67 -6.00 -9.13 2.86
CA ASN A 67 -5.80 -10.53 3.23
C ASN A 67 -4.58 -11.16 2.51
N GLY A 68 -3.46 -10.44 2.49
CA GLY A 68 -2.22 -10.88 1.82
C GLY A 68 -2.24 -10.87 0.28
N ASN A 69 -3.33 -10.41 -0.34
CA ASN A 69 -3.48 -10.37 -1.80
C ASN A 69 -3.56 -8.93 -2.32
N LEU A 70 -3.04 -8.68 -3.53
CA LEU A 70 -3.20 -7.41 -4.22
C LEU A 70 -4.62 -7.29 -4.80
N LYS A 71 -5.27 -6.16 -4.54
CA LYS A 71 -6.56 -5.77 -5.13
C LYS A 71 -6.42 -4.41 -5.78
N SER A 72 -7.06 -4.22 -6.93
CA SER A 72 -7.04 -2.93 -7.63
C SER A 72 -7.91 -1.91 -6.88
N LEU A 73 -7.44 -0.68 -6.77
CA LEU A 73 -8.29 0.48 -6.50
C LEU A 73 -9.36 0.64 -7.61
N GLU A 74 -10.35 1.50 -7.38
CA GLU A 74 -11.38 1.77 -8.39
C GLU A 74 -10.76 2.48 -9.60
N LYS A 75 -10.62 1.75 -10.71
CA LYS A 75 -10.11 2.30 -11.96
C LYS A 75 -11.20 3.06 -12.71
N VAL A 76 -11.00 4.37 -12.91
CA VAL A 76 -11.96 5.26 -13.57
C VAL A 76 -11.34 5.91 -14.80
N LYS A 77 -12.12 6.04 -15.88
CA LYS A 77 -11.79 6.95 -16.99
C LYS A 77 -12.31 8.34 -16.61
N ALA A 78 -11.41 9.20 -16.15
CA ALA A 78 -11.75 10.57 -15.79
C ALA A 78 -11.65 11.51 -16.99
N GLU A 79 -12.64 12.38 -17.16
CA GLU A 79 -12.65 13.39 -18.21
C GLU A 79 -11.88 14.64 -17.76
N ILE A 80 -11.06 15.20 -18.65
CA ILE A 80 -10.41 16.49 -18.41
C ILE A 80 -11.34 17.61 -18.85
N THR A 81 -11.81 18.41 -17.89
CA THR A 81 -12.72 19.53 -18.17
C THR A 81 -12.11 20.86 -17.74
N VAL A 82 -12.17 21.86 -18.60
CA VAL A 82 -11.86 23.25 -18.26
C VAL A 82 -13.16 24.00 -17.99
N LYS A 83 -13.27 24.64 -16.82
CA LYS A 83 -14.39 25.54 -16.51
C LYS A 83 -13.91 26.98 -16.46
N ILE A 84 -14.49 27.81 -17.31
CA ILE A 84 -14.33 29.26 -17.30
C ILE A 84 -15.21 29.84 -16.17
N LYS A 85 -14.65 30.73 -15.36
CA LYS A 85 -15.34 31.39 -14.25
C LYS A 85 -15.70 32.81 -14.62
N ALA A 86 -16.90 33.26 -14.24
CA ALA A 86 -17.39 34.63 -14.43
C ALA A 86 -17.13 35.16 -15.86
N PHE A 87 -17.55 34.40 -16.88
CA PHE A 87 -17.36 34.75 -18.30
C PHE A 87 -15.91 35.07 -18.71
N GLY A 88 -14.92 34.52 -17.99
CA GLY A 88 -13.49 34.73 -18.27
C GLY A 88 -12.80 35.61 -17.24
N TYR A 89 -13.52 36.54 -16.61
CA TYR A 89 -12.96 37.46 -15.60
C TYR A 89 -12.47 36.75 -14.34
N GLY A 90 -13.06 35.59 -14.02
CA GLY A 90 -12.61 34.75 -12.90
C GLY A 90 -11.43 33.83 -13.26
N GLY A 91 -11.02 33.81 -14.53
CA GLY A 91 -10.06 32.86 -15.09
C GLY A 91 -10.68 31.48 -15.34
N SER A 92 -9.87 30.42 -15.18
CA SER A 92 -10.30 29.04 -15.44
C SER A 92 -9.82 28.06 -14.36
N SER A 93 -10.47 26.91 -14.31
CA SER A 93 -10.01 25.74 -13.56
C SER A 93 -10.10 24.49 -14.40
N THR A 94 -9.04 23.69 -14.38
CA THR A 94 -8.98 22.39 -15.03
C THR A 94 -9.24 21.31 -13.98
N TYR A 95 -10.12 20.37 -14.31
CA TYR A 95 -10.51 19.27 -13.42
C TYR A 95 -10.35 17.93 -14.12
N LEU A 96 -10.05 16.90 -13.34
CA LEU A 96 -10.37 15.50 -13.66
C LEU A 96 -11.74 15.17 -13.07
N ILE A 97 -12.64 14.69 -13.91
CA ILE A 97 -14.01 14.34 -13.54
C ILE A 97 -14.17 12.82 -13.56
N ALA A 98 -14.31 12.22 -12.38
CA ALA A 98 -14.72 10.83 -12.22
C ALA A 98 -16.22 10.76 -11.94
N PHE A 99 -16.99 10.14 -12.83
CA PHE A 99 -18.42 9.92 -12.59
C PHE A 99 -18.64 8.91 -11.46
N GLY A 100 -19.72 9.10 -10.69
CA GLY A 100 -19.95 8.43 -9.42
C GLY A 100 -19.60 9.33 -8.23
N ARG A 101 -20.51 9.40 -7.26
CA ARG A 101 -20.39 10.27 -6.09
C ARG A 101 -19.24 9.86 -5.16
N ASN A 102 -19.12 8.57 -4.89
CA ASN A 102 -18.11 7.98 -4.03
C ASN A 102 -17.41 6.85 -4.79
N SER A 103 -16.23 6.45 -4.30
CA SER A 103 -15.57 5.25 -4.76
C SER A 103 -16.29 4.01 -4.31
N LYS A 104 -16.14 2.93 -5.08
CA LYS A 104 -16.54 1.59 -4.65
C LYS A 104 -15.54 0.97 -3.67
N ILE A 105 -14.38 1.60 -3.47
CA ILE A 105 -13.31 1.18 -2.57
C ILE A 105 -13.15 2.28 -1.52
N SER A 106 -13.43 1.97 -0.26
CA SER A 106 -13.16 2.85 0.88
C SER A 106 -12.32 2.12 1.93
N PHE A 107 -11.57 2.90 2.69
CA PHE A 107 -10.75 2.44 3.81
C PHE A 107 -11.15 3.20 5.07
N GLU A 108 -11.04 2.54 6.22
CA GLU A 108 -11.24 3.18 7.51
C GLU A 108 -10.08 4.15 7.78
N LYS A 109 -10.37 5.35 8.30
CA LYS A 109 -9.36 6.41 8.54
C LYS A 109 -8.12 5.92 9.29
N ASP A 110 -8.31 5.09 10.31
CA ASP A 110 -7.21 4.62 11.16
C ASP A 110 -6.57 3.30 10.66
N ASN A 111 -7.00 2.79 9.50
CA ASN A 111 -6.59 1.50 8.98
C ASN A 111 -6.50 1.51 7.44
N ILE A 112 -5.66 2.39 6.91
CA ILE A 112 -5.38 2.47 5.48
C ILE A 112 -4.47 1.28 5.10
N PRO A 113 -4.89 0.40 4.18
CA PRO A 113 -4.05 -0.72 3.75
C PRO A 113 -2.85 -0.22 2.95
N LYS A 114 -1.77 -1.02 2.95
CA LYS A 114 -0.59 -0.75 2.11
C LYS A 114 -0.99 -0.60 0.65
N ILE A 115 -0.53 0.49 0.01
CA ILE A 115 -0.71 0.71 -1.41
C ILE A 115 0.60 0.38 -2.13
N ILE A 116 0.56 -0.61 -3.02
CA ILE A 116 1.70 -1.14 -3.74
C ILE A 116 1.62 -0.72 -5.21
N VAL A 117 2.73 -0.24 -5.75
CA VAL A 117 2.89 0.11 -7.17
C VAL A 117 4.13 -0.55 -7.75
N LYS A 118 4.08 -0.83 -9.05
CA LYS A 118 5.26 -1.18 -9.85
C LYS A 118 5.65 0.01 -10.72
N VAL A 119 6.93 0.36 -10.77
CA VAL A 119 7.46 1.42 -11.62
C VAL A 119 8.64 0.87 -12.43
N GLU A 120 8.46 0.81 -13.74
CA GLU A 120 9.48 0.34 -14.70
C GLU A 120 10.20 1.55 -15.32
N SER A 121 10.93 2.29 -14.48
CA SER A 121 11.75 3.45 -14.89
C SER A 121 12.98 3.56 -13.98
N ASN A 122 13.99 4.29 -14.46
CA ASN A 122 15.16 4.67 -13.68
C ASN A 122 15.02 6.06 -13.02
N GLU A 123 13.90 6.75 -13.26
CA GLU A 123 13.55 8.02 -12.62
C GLU A 123 13.03 7.80 -11.19
N ASP A 124 12.89 8.88 -10.43
CA ASP A 124 12.32 8.83 -9.09
C ASP A 124 10.88 8.28 -9.16
N PRO A 125 10.54 7.18 -8.46
CA PRO A 125 9.20 6.62 -8.51
C PRO A 125 8.13 7.58 -7.97
N GLU A 126 8.48 8.56 -7.12
CA GLU A 126 7.54 9.56 -6.59
C GLU A 126 6.98 10.45 -7.71
N ASP A 127 7.83 10.83 -8.67
CA ASP A 127 7.46 11.65 -9.83
C ASP A 127 6.46 10.96 -10.78
N PHE A 128 6.22 9.66 -10.60
CA PHE A 128 5.25 8.90 -11.41
C PHE A 128 3.81 9.08 -10.94
N PHE A 129 3.56 9.69 -9.78
CA PHE A 129 2.22 9.74 -9.22
C PHE A 129 1.89 11.14 -8.70
N THR A 130 0.64 11.54 -8.91
CA THR A 130 0.02 12.67 -8.22
C THR A 130 -1.17 12.14 -7.46
N VAL A 131 -1.30 12.50 -6.18
CA VAL A 131 -2.47 12.13 -5.38
C VAL A 131 -3.29 13.39 -5.13
N LEU A 132 -4.55 13.36 -5.55
CA LEU A 132 -5.48 14.48 -5.39
C LEU A 132 -6.66 14.12 -4.49
N LYS A 133 -7.05 15.07 -3.64
CA LYS A 133 -8.27 15.03 -2.85
C LYS A 133 -9.43 15.72 -3.56
N HIS A 134 -10.61 15.12 -3.48
CA HIS A 134 -11.84 15.73 -3.93
C HIS A 134 -12.33 16.80 -2.94
N MET A 135 -12.29 18.06 -3.35
CA MET A 135 -12.64 19.19 -2.47
C MET A 135 -14.08 19.73 -2.64
N SER A 136 -14.88 19.19 -3.57
CA SER A 136 -16.13 19.84 -4.00
C SER A 136 -17.40 19.11 -3.52
N LYS A 137 -17.91 19.47 -2.34
CA LYS A 137 -19.20 18.98 -1.79
C LYS A 137 -20.46 19.26 -2.64
N LYS A 138 -20.37 20.11 -3.67
CA LYS A 138 -21.52 20.53 -4.50
C LYS A 138 -21.91 19.55 -5.61
N SER A 139 -21.10 18.53 -5.86
CA SER A 139 -21.31 17.62 -6.99
C SER A 139 -21.99 16.34 -6.53
N LYS A 140 -23.29 16.18 -6.86
CA LYS A 140 -24.10 15.03 -6.37
C LYS A 140 -23.78 13.71 -7.07
N ASP A 141 -23.19 13.75 -8.25
CA ASP A 141 -23.10 12.64 -9.20
C ASP A 141 -21.68 12.30 -9.67
N ARG A 142 -20.68 13.07 -9.25
CA ARG A 142 -19.30 12.95 -9.74
C ARG A 142 -18.29 13.55 -8.78
N ARG A 143 -17.10 12.96 -8.75
CA ARG A 143 -15.92 13.48 -8.07
C ARG A 143 -15.14 14.39 -9.01
N ARG A 144 -14.64 15.49 -8.46
CA ARG A 144 -13.86 16.50 -9.18
C ARG A 144 -12.53 16.70 -8.49
N PHE A 145 -11.44 16.39 -9.17
CA PHE A 145 -10.08 16.62 -8.70
C PHE A 145 -9.51 17.81 -9.46
N THR A 146 -9.05 18.83 -8.73
CA THR A 146 -8.56 20.08 -9.35
C THR A 146 -7.10 19.89 -9.74
N LEU A 147 -6.81 19.96 -11.05
CA LEU A 147 -5.43 19.85 -11.56
C LEU A 147 -4.74 21.22 -11.63
N ALA A 148 -5.48 22.25 -12.03
CA ALA A 148 -4.91 23.57 -12.22
C ALA A 148 -5.97 24.65 -12.06
N SER A 149 -5.55 25.84 -11.67
CA SER A 149 -6.36 27.04 -11.81
C SER A 149 -5.53 28.18 -12.33
N ARG A 150 -6.14 28.99 -13.19
CA ARG A 150 -5.56 30.22 -13.72
C ARG A 150 -6.46 31.39 -13.40
N ALA A 151 -5.88 32.54 -13.12
CA ALA A 151 -6.58 33.81 -13.04
C ALA A 151 -6.86 34.37 -14.43
N LEU A 152 -7.52 35.53 -14.48
CA LEU A 152 -7.61 36.34 -15.68
C LEU A 152 -6.17 36.61 -16.21
N MET A 153 -6.00 36.58 -17.53
CA MET A 153 -4.69 36.65 -18.21
C MET A 153 -3.76 35.43 -17.99
N GLY A 154 -4.28 34.30 -17.50
CA GLY A 154 -3.57 33.02 -17.53
C GLY A 154 -2.55 32.79 -16.41
N LYS A 155 -2.39 33.74 -15.48
CA LYS A 155 -1.52 33.57 -14.29
C LYS A 155 -1.94 32.35 -13.48
N ALA A 156 -1.01 31.45 -13.16
CA ALA A 156 -1.29 30.28 -12.34
C ALA A 156 -1.74 30.69 -10.94
N ARG A 157 -2.67 29.92 -10.37
CA ARG A 157 -3.06 30.01 -8.97
C ARG A 157 -2.62 28.73 -8.28
N ASP A 158 -2.26 28.88 -7.02
CA ASP A 158 -1.93 27.76 -6.16
C ASP A 158 -3.16 26.84 -5.96
N VAL A 159 -2.94 25.55 -6.22
CA VAL A 159 -3.90 24.46 -6.06
C VAL A 159 -3.34 23.33 -5.22
N SER A 160 -2.15 23.50 -4.61
CA SER A 160 -1.45 22.51 -3.78
C SER A 160 -2.30 21.95 -2.65
N LYS A 161 -3.23 22.74 -2.09
CA LYS A 161 -4.23 22.26 -1.10
C LYS A 161 -5.12 21.10 -1.57
N ASN A 162 -5.16 20.81 -2.87
CA ASN A 162 -5.89 19.65 -3.39
C ASN A 162 -4.98 18.45 -3.58
N GLU A 163 -3.67 18.63 -3.52
CA GLU A 163 -2.66 17.58 -3.56
C GLU A 163 -2.48 17.01 -2.17
N VAL A 164 -2.15 15.72 -2.14
CA VAL A 164 -1.88 14.96 -0.93
C VAL A 164 -0.42 14.56 -0.99
N GLU A 165 0.33 14.97 0.04
CA GLU A 165 1.71 14.53 0.21
C GLU A 165 1.74 13.04 0.55
N PHE A 166 2.73 12.35 0.01
CA PHE A 166 2.95 10.92 0.23
C PHE A 166 4.44 10.63 0.16
N GLU A 167 4.86 9.55 0.80
CA GLU A 167 6.20 9.03 0.66
C GLU A 167 6.18 7.78 -0.23
N ILE A 168 7.29 7.52 -0.91
CA ILE A 168 7.52 6.25 -1.58
C ILE A 168 8.63 5.45 -0.90
N LYS A 169 8.30 4.22 -0.52
CA LYS A 169 9.26 3.26 0.05
C LYS A 169 9.48 2.08 -0.88
N LYS A 170 10.73 1.81 -1.26
CA LYS A 170 11.07 0.61 -2.03
C LYS A 170 10.90 -0.66 -1.19
N ILE A 171 10.18 -1.64 -1.72
CA ILE A 171 9.98 -2.96 -1.08
C ILE A 171 10.77 -4.04 -1.80
N LYS A 172 10.72 -4.05 -3.14
CA LYS A 172 11.40 -5.02 -4.01
C LYS A 172 11.84 -4.31 -5.29
N ASN A 173 12.59 -4.99 -6.15
CA ASN A 173 12.99 -4.43 -7.44
C ASN A 173 11.76 -3.91 -8.22
N ASN A 174 11.79 -2.63 -8.59
CA ASN A 174 10.70 -1.91 -9.27
C ASN A 174 9.34 -1.91 -8.55
N ILE A 175 9.27 -2.32 -7.28
CA ILE A 175 8.05 -2.39 -6.51
C ILE A 175 8.19 -1.52 -5.26
N TYR A 176 7.21 -0.64 -5.08
CA TYR A 176 7.22 0.39 -4.06
C TYR A 176 5.89 0.46 -3.31
N GLU A 177 5.95 0.93 -2.08
CA GLU A 177 4.81 1.29 -1.23
C GLU A 177 4.59 2.79 -1.33
N ILE A 178 3.34 3.21 -1.59
CA ILE A 178 2.90 4.60 -1.38
C ILE A 178 2.40 4.69 0.06
N ILE A 179 3.01 5.57 0.85
CA ILE A 179 2.72 5.78 2.26
C ILE A 179 2.10 7.16 2.44
N PHE A 180 0.97 7.21 3.15
CA PHE A 180 0.32 8.45 3.54
C PHE A 180 0.45 8.64 5.06
N GLU A 181 0.71 9.86 5.52
CA GLU A 181 0.81 10.15 6.94
C GLU A 181 -0.56 10.17 7.64
N ASP A 182 -1.41 11.13 7.26
CA ASP A 182 -2.77 11.27 7.79
C ASP A 182 -3.72 11.74 6.67
N LEU A 183 -4.63 10.86 6.25
CA LEU A 183 -5.67 11.22 5.31
C LEU A 183 -6.95 11.61 6.06
N GLU A 184 -7.45 12.82 5.79
CA GLU A 184 -8.77 13.24 6.22
C GLU A 184 -9.89 12.41 5.56
N TYR A 185 -11.08 12.41 6.15
CA TYR A 185 -12.27 11.84 5.50
C TYR A 185 -12.51 12.48 4.11
N GLY A 186 -12.80 11.65 3.11
CA GLY A 186 -13.07 12.13 1.76
C GLY A 186 -12.74 11.15 0.65
N GLU A 187 -12.73 11.67 -0.58
CA GLU A 187 -12.46 10.90 -1.79
C GLU A 187 -11.13 11.33 -2.39
N TYR A 188 -10.33 10.36 -2.82
CA TYR A 188 -8.97 10.54 -3.31
C TYR A 188 -8.80 9.88 -4.67
N ALA A 189 -7.82 10.37 -5.44
CA ALA A 189 -7.40 9.77 -6.69
C ALA A 189 -5.87 9.74 -6.79
N ILE A 190 -5.33 8.55 -7.06
CA ILE A 190 -3.95 8.37 -7.51
C ILE A 190 -3.93 8.46 -9.03
N ILE A 191 -3.13 9.38 -9.55
CA ILE A 191 -2.99 9.71 -10.96
C ILE A 191 -1.58 9.32 -11.36
N PRO A 192 -1.40 8.23 -12.12
CA PRO A 192 -0.11 7.93 -12.70
C PRO A 192 0.25 8.97 -13.75
N GLN A 193 1.56 9.17 -13.95
CA GLN A 193 2.14 10.20 -14.79
C GLN A 193 1.44 10.27 -16.15
N ILE A 194 1.12 11.50 -16.54
CA ILE A 194 0.44 11.80 -17.78
C ILE A 194 1.45 11.70 -18.91
N LYS A 195 1.32 10.68 -19.76
CA LYS A 195 2.05 10.66 -21.04
C LYS A 195 1.23 11.41 -22.08
N GLY A 196 1.58 12.66 -22.37
CA GLY A 196 0.98 13.50 -23.42
C GLY A 196 0.36 14.80 -22.92
N GLU A 197 -0.13 15.61 -23.86
CA GLU A 197 -0.70 16.92 -23.56
C GLU A 197 -2.10 16.78 -22.92
N LEU A 198 -2.34 17.50 -21.82
CA LEU A 198 -3.64 17.56 -21.15
C LEU A 198 -4.61 18.41 -21.96
N SER A 199 -5.19 17.84 -23.01
CA SER A 199 -6.20 18.52 -23.83
C SER A 199 -7.59 18.42 -23.20
N PRO A 200 -8.38 19.51 -23.16
CA PRO A 200 -9.78 19.46 -22.74
C PRO A 200 -10.57 18.43 -23.56
N GLY A 201 -11.44 17.67 -22.90
CA GLY A 201 -12.23 16.59 -23.51
C GLY A 201 -11.48 15.27 -23.67
N SER A 202 -10.17 15.22 -23.39
CA SER A 202 -9.44 13.96 -23.31
C SER A 202 -9.77 13.21 -22.02
N VAL A 203 -9.46 11.91 -22.00
CA VAL A 203 -9.70 11.03 -20.85
C VAL A 203 -8.40 10.50 -20.28
N GLN A 204 -8.29 10.50 -18.96
CA GLN A 204 -7.17 9.96 -18.21
C GLN A 204 -7.64 8.81 -17.34
N ARG A 205 -6.83 7.76 -17.22
CA ARG A 205 -7.09 6.69 -16.24
C ARG A 205 -6.59 7.13 -14.88
N ILE A 206 -7.48 7.11 -13.88
CA ILE A 206 -7.16 7.40 -12.49
C ILE A 206 -7.66 6.28 -11.59
N TYR A 207 -7.14 6.22 -10.37
CA TYR A 207 -7.46 5.18 -9.40
C TYR A 207 -7.99 5.82 -8.13
N CYS A 208 -9.28 5.63 -7.88
CA CYS A 208 -9.98 6.31 -6.79
C CYS A 208 -10.16 5.40 -5.57
N PHE A 209 -10.21 6.03 -4.40
CA PHE A 209 -10.58 5.41 -3.13
C PHE A 209 -11.16 6.47 -2.17
N GLY A 210 -11.92 6.01 -1.18
CA GLY A 210 -12.46 6.84 -0.11
C GLY A 210 -11.78 6.57 1.23
N ILE A 211 -11.84 7.56 2.13
CA ILE A 211 -11.51 7.44 3.55
C ILE A 211 -12.78 7.73 4.35
N GLU A 212 -13.20 6.76 5.17
CA GLU A 212 -14.44 6.71 5.94
C GLU A 212 -14.23 6.48 7.43
#